data_AF-A0A1Y0RGR9-F1
#
_entry.id   AF-A0A1Y0RGR9-F1
#
_cell.length_a   1.000
_cell.length_b   1.000
_cell.length_c   1.000
_cell.angle_alpha   90.00
_cell.angle_beta   90.00
_cell.angle_gamma   90.00
#
_symmetry.space_group_name_H-M   'P 1'
#
loop_
_entity.id
_entity.type
_entity.pdbx_description
1 polymer ?
#
loop_
_entity_poly.entity_id
_entity_poly.type
_entity_poly.pdbx_seq_one_letter_code
_entity_poly.pdbx_strand_id
1 'polypeptide(L)'
;MTTSNSLECRYLGWGDLNQFRQIPLADNDALIYTTAIGNAPVLIRGFLNCIRSEELKRRLPEKFSENDLAGVMVEMVRTLPDNLMAEFNKCLNNDGSQVVCAVISW
;
A
#
# COMPACT_ATOMS: atom_id res chain seq x y z
N MET A 1 -6.52 23.75 -15.80
CA MET A 1 -6.35 22.39 -16.34
C MET A 1 -5.44 21.64 -15.37
N THR A 2 -6.02 20.99 -14.37
CA THR A 2 -5.28 20.10 -13.48
C THR A 2 -4.96 18.85 -14.28
N THR A 3 -3.70 18.67 -14.65
CA THR A 3 -3.18 17.40 -15.14
C THR A 3 -3.52 16.35 -14.10
N SER A 4 -4.55 15.54 -14.37
CA SER A 4 -4.88 14.38 -13.57
C SER A 4 -3.70 13.41 -13.66
N ASN A 5 -2.79 13.49 -12.70
CA ASN A 5 -1.90 12.38 -12.41
C ASN A 5 -2.84 11.24 -12.00
N SER A 6 -3.10 10.30 -12.92
CA SER A 6 -4.02 9.16 -12.75
C SER A 6 -3.56 8.14 -11.71
N LEU A 7 -2.56 8.50 -10.90
CA LEU A 7 -1.98 7.65 -9.89
C LEU A 7 -2.92 7.62 -8.68
N GLU A 8 -3.32 6.43 -8.27
CA GLU A 8 -4.16 6.21 -7.11
C GLU A 8 -3.55 5.10 -6.26
N CYS A 9 -3.68 5.21 -4.93
CA CYS A 9 -3.36 4.14 -4.00
C CYS A 9 -4.60 3.78 -3.20
N ARG A 10 -5.08 2.53 -3.35
CA ARG A 10 -6.29 2.06 -2.70
C ARG A 10 -5.97 0.97 -1.69
N TYR A 11 -6.45 1.15 -0.47
CA TYR A 11 -6.39 0.12 0.55
C TYR A 11 -7.27 -1.07 0.18
N LEU A 12 -6.72 -2.29 0.22
CA LEU A 12 -7.47 -3.51 -0.07
C LEU A 12 -7.93 -4.24 1.18
N GLY A 13 -7.21 -4.10 2.29
CA GLY A 13 -7.45 -4.89 3.49
C GLY A 13 -6.15 -5.31 4.16
N TRP A 14 -6.29 -6.15 5.16
CA TRP A 14 -5.19 -6.75 5.90
C TRP A 14 -5.51 -8.20 6.24
N GLY A 15 -4.49 -9.05 6.36
CA GLY A 15 -4.65 -10.49 6.56
C GLY A 15 -3.53 -11.31 5.93
N ASP A 16 -3.86 -12.49 5.42
CA ASP A 16 -2.90 -13.37 4.73
C ASP A 16 -2.60 -12.86 3.31
N LEU A 17 -1.32 -12.63 3.02
CA LEU A 17 -0.82 -12.19 1.71
C LEU A 17 -1.29 -13.11 0.56
N ASN A 18 -1.43 -14.42 0.81
CA ASN A 18 -1.84 -15.38 -0.22
C ASN A 18 -3.24 -15.08 -0.76
N GLN A 19 -4.13 -14.52 0.06
CA GLN A 19 -5.49 -14.14 -0.37
C GLN A 19 -5.42 -12.95 -1.33
N PHE A 20 -4.59 -11.95 -1.02
CA PHE A 20 -4.43 -10.77 -1.86
C PHE A 20 -3.71 -11.07 -3.18
N ARG A 21 -2.80 -12.05 -3.21
CA ARG A 21 -2.12 -12.50 -4.44
C ARG A 21 -3.04 -13.20 -5.43
N GLN A 22 -4.19 -13.69 -4.98
CA GLN A 22 -5.20 -14.30 -5.86
C GLN A 22 -6.12 -13.26 -6.51
N ILE A 23 -6.05 -11.99 -6.10
CA ILE A 23 -6.85 -10.93 -6.68
C ILE A 23 -6.33 -10.64 -8.10
N PRO A 24 -7.20 -10.69 -9.12
CA PRO A 24 -6.82 -10.33 -10.48
C PRO A 24 -6.48 -8.82 -10.51
N LEU A 25 -5.23 -8.51 -10.85
CA LEU A 25 -4.74 -7.14 -11.03
C LEU A 25 -4.75 -6.80 -12.52
N ALA A 26 -5.15 -5.59 -12.87
CA ALA A 26 -5.00 -5.09 -14.23
C ALA A 26 -3.52 -4.87 -14.58
N ASP A 27 -3.23 -4.68 -15.87
CA ASP A 27 -1.85 -4.43 -16.34
C ASP A 27 -1.24 -3.16 -15.74
N ASN A 28 -2.10 -2.18 -15.41
CA ASN A 28 -1.77 -0.91 -14.80
C ASN A 28 -1.91 -0.91 -13.26
N ASP A 29 -2.05 -2.08 -12.65
CA ASP A 29 -2.12 -2.25 -11.21
C ASP A 29 -0.87 -2.95 -10.66
N ALA A 30 -0.43 -2.49 -9.49
CA ALA A 30 0.57 -3.18 -8.69
C ALA A 30 0.12 -3.34 -7.24
N LEU A 31 0.18 -4.59 -6.75
CA LEU A 31 -0.05 -4.91 -5.36
C LEU A 31 1.18 -4.53 -4.53
N ILE A 32 0.97 -3.73 -3.51
CA ILE A 32 1.95 -3.42 -2.48
C ILE A 32 1.46 -3.96 -1.14
N TYR A 33 2.39 -4.39 -0.31
CA TYR A 33 2.06 -4.92 1.00
C TYR A 33 3.16 -4.67 2.00
N THR A 34 2.77 -4.46 3.25
CA THR A 34 3.70 -4.30 4.36
C THR A 34 3.15 -4.99 5.61
N THR A 35 3.95 -5.12 6.65
CA THR A 35 3.53 -5.75 7.89
C THR A 35 2.40 -4.96 8.54
N ALA A 36 1.36 -5.63 9.04
CA ALA A 36 0.30 -5.02 9.83
C ALA A 36 0.86 -4.42 11.11
N ILE A 37 1.02 -3.10 11.15
CA ILE A 37 1.54 -2.39 12.31
C ILE A 37 0.70 -1.14 12.59
N GLY A 38 0.24 -0.99 13.83
CA GLY A 38 -0.82 -0.03 14.13
C GLY A 38 -0.33 1.38 14.43
N ASN A 39 0.62 1.87 13.65
CA ASN A 39 0.98 3.28 13.66
C ASN A 39 1.19 3.77 12.22
N ALA A 40 0.45 4.81 11.84
CA ALA A 40 0.43 5.36 10.48
C ALA A 40 1.85 5.67 9.93
N PRO A 41 2.74 6.38 10.65
CA PRO A 41 4.14 6.55 10.28
C PRO A 41 4.87 5.25 9.89
N VAL A 42 4.61 4.15 10.60
CA VAL A 42 5.29 2.89 10.33
C VAL A 42 4.69 2.19 9.11
N LEU A 43 3.36 2.25 8.92
CA LEU A 43 2.71 1.77 7.70
C LEU A 43 3.19 2.54 6.47
N ILE A 44 3.24 3.87 6.56
CA ILE A 44 3.77 4.74 5.50
C ILE A 44 5.20 4.30 5.17
N ARG A 45 6.07 4.17 6.18
CA ARG A 45 7.45 3.70 5.96
C ARG A 45 7.49 2.30 5.30
N GLY A 46 6.59 1.42 5.70
CA GLY A 46 6.43 0.09 5.15
C GLY A 46 6.11 0.13 3.65
N PHE A 47 5.08 0.88 3.26
CA PHE A 47 4.71 1.07 1.86
C PHE A 47 5.78 1.82 1.05
N LEU A 48 6.45 2.80 1.64
CA LEU A 48 7.58 3.49 1.00
C LEU A 48 8.80 2.57 0.77
N ASN A 49 8.93 1.48 1.51
CA ASN A 49 9.94 0.48 1.18
C ASN A 49 9.50 -0.39 -0.01
N CYS A 50 8.19 -0.58 -0.22
CA CYS A 50 7.67 -1.31 -1.40
C CYS A 50 7.98 -0.58 -2.70
N ILE A 51 7.93 0.76 -2.73
CA ILE A 51 8.28 1.53 -3.95
C ILE A 51 9.75 1.41 -4.34
N ARG A 52 10.61 1.02 -3.39
CA ARG A 52 12.03 0.75 -3.65
C ARG A 52 12.26 -0.63 -4.22
N SER A 53 11.25 -1.51 -4.25
CA SER A 53 11.34 -2.83 -4.87
C SER A 53 11.57 -2.70 -6.38
N GLU A 54 12.54 -3.44 -6.90
CA GLU A 54 12.82 -3.54 -8.33
C GLU A 54 11.62 -4.05 -9.14
N GLU A 55 10.75 -4.85 -8.51
CA GLU A 55 9.51 -5.32 -9.14
C GLU A 55 8.57 -4.16 -9.45
N LEU A 56 8.36 -3.26 -8.49
CA LEU A 56 7.47 -2.12 -8.66
C LEU A 56 8.06 -1.11 -9.65
N LYS A 57 9.36 -0.83 -9.54
CA LYS A 57 10.09 0.08 -10.45
C LYS A 57 10.01 -0.35 -11.91
N ARG A 58 10.00 -1.66 -12.18
CA ARG A 58 9.87 -2.20 -13.55
C ARG A 58 8.47 -2.09 -14.13
N ARG A 59 7.42 -2.13 -13.29
CA ARG A 59 6.02 -2.03 -13.74
C ARG A 59 5.55 -0.58 -13.86
N LEU A 60 6.07 0.30 -13.02
CA LEU A 60 5.69 1.70 -12.98
C LEU A 60 6.14 2.46 -14.24
N PRO A 61 5.27 3.26 -14.86
CA PRO A 61 5.65 4.16 -15.93
C PRO A 61 6.68 5.19 -15.48
N GLU A 62 7.70 5.43 -16.31
CA GLU A 62 8.79 6.40 -16.04
C GLU A 62 8.31 7.84 -15.77
N LYS A 63 7.07 8.16 -16.15
CA LYS A 63 6.45 9.47 -15.88
C LYS A 63 6.14 9.72 -14.40
N PHE A 64 6.05 8.68 -13.57
CA PHE A 64 5.77 8.84 -12.14
C PHE A 64 7.05 8.80 -11.33
N SER A 65 7.25 9.82 -10.49
CA SER A 65 8.37 9.87 -9.57
C SER A 65 8.08 9.09 -8.28
N GLU A 66 9.13 8.75 -7.54
CA GLU A 66 8.98 8.20 -6.18
C GLU A 66 8.17 9.14 -5.26
N ASN A 67 8.22 10.46 -5.50
CA ASN A 67 7.46 11.44 -4.73
C ASN A 67 5.96 11.40 -5.03
N ASP A 68 5.57 11.13 -6.29
CA ASP A 68 4.16 10.98 -6.65
C ASP A 68 3.56 9.75 -5.96
N LEU A 69 4.31 8.64 -5.96
CA LEU A 69 3.94 7.39 -5.27
C LEU A 69 3.85 7.59 -3.75
N ALA A 70 4.83 8.28 -3.17
CA ALA A 70 4.82 8.61 -1.76
C ALA A 70 3.59 9.47 -1.40
N GLY A 71 3.22 10.43 -2.26
CA GLY A 71 2.05 11.29 -2.08
C GLY A 71 0.76 10.49 -1.93
N VAL A 72 0.46 9.62 -2.90
CA VAL A 72 -0.77 8.81 -2.90
C VAL A 72 -0.81 7.78 -1.77
N MET A 73 0.35 7.23 -1.37
CA MET A 73 0.42 6.30 -0.23
C MET A 73 0.17 7.01 1.10
N VAL A 74 0.76 8.18 1.29
CA VAL A 74 0.56 8.98 2.50
C VAL A 74 -0.91 9.42 2.60
N GLU A 75 -1.50 9.84 1.48
CA GLU A 75 -2.92 10.20 1.43
C GLU A 75 -3.81 9.00 1.78
N MET A 76 -3.58 7.83 1.17
CA MET A 76 -4.30 6.59 1.49
C MET A 76 -4.21 6.23 2.97
N VAL A 77 -3.02 6.27 3.59
CA VAL A 77 -2.88 5.93 5.01
C VAL A 77 -3.58 6.96 5.91
N ARG A 78 -3.60 8.23 5.52
CA ARG A 78 -4.28 9.30 6.28
C ARG A 78 -5.80 9.21 6.21
N THR A 79 -6.36 8.57 5.18
CA THR A 79 -7.81 8.35 5.06
C THR A 79 -8.27 7.07 5.75
N LEU A 80 -7.34 6.22 6.21
CA LEU A 80 -7.68 5.04 7.01
C LEU A 80 -8.24 5.45 8.38
N PRO A 81 -9.28 4.77 8.87
CA PRO A 81 -9.89 5.11 10.15
C PRO A 81 -9.01 4.65 11.33
N ASP A 82 -9.00 5.43 12.41
CA ASP A 82 -8.13 5.17 13.58
C ASP A 82 -8.41 3.82 14.26
N ASN A 83 -9.65 3.32 14.19
CA ASN A 83 -10.01 2.01 14.72
C ASN A 83 -9.25 0.87 14.02
N LEU A 84 -8.98 1.01 12.73
CA LEU A 84 -8.24 0.04 11.93
C LEU A 84 -6.77 -0.04 12.39
N MET A 85 -6.17 1.11 12.73
CA MET A 85 -4.82 1.14 13.32
C MET A 85 -4.78 0.39 14.66
N ALA A 86 -5.82 0.53 15.48
CA ALA A 86 -5.93 -0.21 16.73
C ALA A 86 -6.12 -1.71 16.51
N GLU A 87 -6.85 -2.13 15.46
CA GLU A 87 -7.01 -3.54 15.07
C GLU A 87 -5.68 -4.18 14.65
N PHE A 88 -4.86 -3.48 13.87
CA PHE A 88 -3.54 -3.97 13.47
C PHE A 88 -2.65 -4.29 14.68
N ASN A 89 -2.63 -3.41 15.68
CA ASN A 89 -1.87 -3.64 16.92
C ASN A 89 -2.36 -4.84 17.73
N LYS A 90 -3.68 -5.12 17.73
CA LYS A 90 -4.24 -6.27 18.45
C LYS A 90 -3.81 -7.59 17.82
N CYS A 91 -3.73 -7.65 16.50
CA CYS A 91 -3.40 -8.88 15.78
C CYS A 91 -1.91 -9.22 15.78
N LEU A 92 -1.01 -8.23 15.83
CA LEU A 92 0.43 -8.46 16.00
C LEU A 92 0.76 -9.29 17.24
N ASN A 93 -0.08 -9.23 18.27
CA ASN A 93 0.10 -9.98 19.50
C ASN A 93 -0.32 -11.46 19.37
N ASN A 94 -1.04 -11.85 18.31
CA ASN A 94 -1.58 -13.19 18.13
C ASN A 94 -0.85 -13.99 17.03
N ASP A 95 -0.55 -13.36 15.89
CA ASP A 95 0.16 -14.02 14.79
C ASP A 95 0.88 -12.96 13.94
N GLY A 96 2.21 -12.87 14.08
CA GLY A 96 3.07 -11.86 13.45
C GLY A 96 3.22 -11.96 11.92
N SER A 97 2.34 -12.69 11.24
CA SER A 97 2.40 -12.97 9.79
C SER A 97 1.44 -12.12 8.95
N GLN A 98 0.58 -11.32 9.57
CA GLN A 98 -0.43 -10.54 8.85
C GLN A 98 0.16 -9.31 8.16
N VAL A 99 -0.30 -9.07 6.94
CA VAL A 99 0.11 -7.95 6.10
C VAL A 99 -1.05 -6.98 5.88
N VAL A 100 -0.72 -5.71 5.64
CA VAL A 100 -1.62 -4.69 5.10
C VAL A 100 -1.35 -4.62 3.61
N CYS A 101 -2.40 -4.71 2.80
CA CYS A 101 -2.33 -4.71 1.35
C CYS A 101 -3.01 -3.46 0.78
N ALA A 102 -2.38 -2.91 -0.25
CA ALA A 102 -2.92 -1.84 -1.07
C ALA A 102 -2.57 -2.08 -2.54
N VAL A 103 -3.28 -1.42 -3.43
CA VAL A 103 -3.01 -1.43 -4.87
C VAL A 103 -2.71 -0.02 -5.33
N ILE A 104 -1.63 0.09 -6.11
CA ILE A 104 -1.33 1.29 -6.88
C ILE A 104 -1.87 1.08 -8.29
N SER A 105 -2.65 2.03 -8.78
CA SER A 105 -3.21 2.05 -10.13
C SER A 105 -2.73 3.30 -10.88
N TRP A 106 -2.49 3.20 -12.19
CA TRP A 106 -2.01 4.34 -12.99
C TRP A 106 -2.55 4.44 -14.43
#